data_AF-A0A6B3IEP4-F1
#
_entry.id   AF-A0A6B3IEP4-F1
#
_cell.length_a   1.000
_cell.length_b   1.000
_cell.length_c   1.000
_cell.angle_alpha   90.00
_cell.angle_beta   90.00
_cell.angle_gamma   90.00
#
_symmetry.space_group_name_H-M   'P 1'
#
loop_
_entity.id
_entity.type
_entity.pdbx_description
1 polymer ?
#
loop_
_entity_poly.entity_id
_entity_poly.type
_entity_poly.pdbx_seq_one_letter_code
_entity_poly.pdbx_strand_id
1 'polypeptide(L)'
;VVETRHLGRVAVREENAAAALEVMSRFAVDPQLLAYLPPTMAPTATSREEGFLEHPAEAFAQYRSDGVERVMCEEKHMGSRAVALICKDAAAATARFGTDGPTGALYTRTGRPFLDDRAVTEEVLGRLRTAVTAAGLWEEWDTDWVLLDAELMPWSLKAGGLLRSQYAAVGAASGAVFP
;
A
#
# COMPACT_ATOMS: atom_id res chain seq x y z
N VAL A 1 14.94 -1.45 -19.52
CA VAL A 1 13.57 -1.38 -20.08
C VAL A 1 12.81 -2.60 -19.60
N VAL A 2 11.57 -2.43 -19.17
CA VAL A 2 10.69 -3.52 -18.73
C VAL A 2 9.52 -3.60 -19.73
N GLU A 3 9.17 -4.80 -20.16
CA GLU A 3 8.01 -5.02 -21.02
C GLU A 3 6.80 -5.40 -20.20
N THR A 4 5.67 -4.75 -20.49
CA THR A 4 4.41 -4.92 -19.77
C THR A 4 3.29 -5.17 -20.75
N ARG A 5 2.31 -5.96 -20.33
CA ARG A 5 1.11 -6.24 -21.13
C ARG A 5 0.32 -4.98 -21.49
N HIS A 6 0.29 -3.97 -20.61
CA HIS A 6 -0.62 -2.83 -20.72
C HIS A 6 0.03 -1.57 -21.34
N LEU A 7 1.33 -1.34 -21.13
CA LEU A 7 2.03 -0.15 -21.61
C LEU A 7 3.20 -0.48 -22.56
N GLY A 8 3.37 -1.75 -22.92
CA GLY A 8 4.51 -2.18 -23.74
C GLY A 8 5.82 -1.90 -23.01
N ARG A 9 6.74 -1.18 -23.67
CA ARG A 9 8.09 -0.91 -23.16
C ARG A 9 8.12 0.29 -22.22
N VAL A 10 8.39 0.04 -20.94
CA VAL A 10 8.59 1.07 -19.92
C VAL A 10 10.08 1.25 -19.64
N ALA A 11 10.60 2.47 -19.82
CA ALA A 11 11.99 2.80 -19.53
C ALA A 11 12.18 3.13 -18.05
N VAL A 12 13.15 2.49 -17.40
CA VAL A 12 13.64 2.86 -16.07
C VAL A 12 14.98 3.55 -16.27
N ARG A 13 15.04 4.85 -15.94
CA ARG A 13 16.29 5.62 -16.04
C ARG A 13 17.28 5.18 -14.96
N GLU A 14 18.56 5.33 -15.25
CA GLU A 14 19.65 4.83 -14.40
C GLU A 14 19.59 5.42 -12.99
N GLU A 15 19.35 6.73 -12.89
CA GLU A 15 19.23 7.44 -11.61
C GLU A 15 18.09 6.88 -10.73
N ASN A 16 16.98 6.48 -11.35
CA ASN A 16 15.84 5.89 -10.65
C ASN A 16 16.15 4.46 -10.21
N ALA A 17 16.83 3.68 -11.06
CA ALA A 17 17.24 2.32 -10.74
C ALA A 17 18.26 2.28 -9.58
N ALA A 18 19.23 3.19 -9.60
CA ALA A 18 20.24 3.31 -8.55
C ALA A 18 19.62 3.65 -7.19
N ALA A 19 18.71 4.63 -7.14
CA ALA A 19 17.98 4.98 -5.93
C ALA A 19 17.10 3.83 -5.42
N ALA A 20 16.42 3.12 -6.32
CA ALA A 20 15.60 1.97 -5.95
C ALA A 20 16.44 0.81 -5.41
N LEU A 21 17.62 0.55 -5.99
CA LEU A 21 18.50 -0.54 -5.58
C LEU A 21 18.97 -0.37 -4.13
N GLU A 22 19.25 0.86 -3.70
CA GLU A 22 19.61 1.16 -2.30
C GLU A 22 18.50 0.71 -1.33
N VAL A 23 17.25 1.09 -1.62
CA VAL A 23 16.11 0.76 -0.77
C VAL A 23 15.83 -0.75 -0.79
N MET A 24 15.78 -1.33 -1.98
CA MET A 24 15.38 -2.73 -2.18
C MET A 24 16.42 -3.72 -1.65
N SER A 25 17.71 -3.40 -1.75
CA SER A 25 18.77 -4.30 -1.29
C SER A 25 19.01 -4.28 0.23
N ARG A 26 18.70 -3.17 0.90
CA ARG A 26 19.05 -2.99 2.32
C ARG A 26 17.88 -3.13 3.27
N PHE A 27 16.68 -2.74 2.83
CA PHE A 27 15.57 -2.51 3.75
C PHE A 27 14.27 -3.19 3.36
N ALA A 28 14.18 -3.76 2.16
CA ALA A 28 12.98 -4.49 1.76
C ALA A 28 12.83 -5.81 2.53
N VAL A 29 11.61 -6.35 2.51
CA VAL A 29 11.35 -7.74 2.86
C VAL A 29 12.04 -8.67 1.86
N ASP A 30 11.99 -9.98 2.13
CA ASP A 30 12.47 -10.99 1.19
C ASP A 30 11.88 -10.75 -0.22
N PRO A 31 12.72 -10.58 -1.26
CA PRO A 31 12.25 -10.37 -2.63
C PRO A 31 11.30 -11.47 -3.14
N GLN A 32 11.40 -12.70 -2.62
CA GLN A 32 10.48 -13.79 -2.98
C GLN A 32 9.05 -13.53 -2.50
N LEU A 33 8.87 -12.76 -1.43
CA LEU A 33 7.56 -12.38 -0.87
C LEU A 33 7.06 -11.03 -1.41
N LEU A 34 7.91 -10.28 -2.13
CA LEU A 34 7.61 -8.97 -2.69
C LEU A 34 7.00 -9.07 -4.09
N ALA A 35 5.83 -9.71 -4.19
CA ALA A 35 5.16 -9.96 -5.47
C ALA A 35 4.60 -8.69 -6.14
N TYR A 36 4.42 -7.60 -5.39
CA TYR A 36 3.74 -6.39 -5.85
C TYR A 36 4.24 -5.16 -5.09
N LEU A 37 4.26 -4.00 -5.74
CA LEU A 37 4.37 -2.71 -5.08
C LEU A 37 3.24 -1.81 -5.58
N PRO A 38 2.50 -1.13 -4.69
CA PRO A 38 1.38 -0.31 -5.09
C PRO A 38 1.83 0.94 -5.85
N PRO A 39 1.06 1.37 -6.86
CA PRO A 39 1.36 2.58 -7.61
C PRO A 39 1.10 3.84 -6.77
N THR A 40 1.65 4.96 -7.24
CA THR A 40 1.16 6.27 -6.80
C THR A 40 -0.25 6.53 -7.36
N MET A 41 -1.00 7.42 -6.71
CA MET A 41 -2.33 7.85 -7.14
C MET A 41 -2.27 9.31 -7.59
N ALA A 42 -2.89 9.61 -8.73
CA ALA A 42 -3.04 10.99 -9.20
C ALA A 42 -4.25 11.66 -8.54
N PRO A 43 -4.17 12.96 -8.23
CA PRO A 43 -5.34 13.73 -7.82
C PRO A 43 -6.26 14.02 -9.01
N THR A 44 -7.41 14.61 -8.72
CA THR A 44 -8.31 15.17 -9.74
C THR A 44 -7.75 16.48 -10.30
N ALA A 45 -8.34 16.98 -11.39
CA ALA A 45 -8.07 18.34 -11.84
C ALA A 45 -8.52 19.35 -10.78
N THR A 46 -7.89 20.54 -10.75
CA THR A 46 -8.28 21.62 -9.84
C THR A 46 -9.74 22.01 -10.04
N SER A 47 -10.47 22.14 -8.93
CA SER A 47 -11.88 22.49 -8.94
C SER A 47 -12.15 23.86 -9.55
N ARG A 48 -13.29 23.98 -10.24
CA ARG A 48 -13.82 25.29 -10.69
C ARG A 48 -14.77 25.92 -9.69
N GLU A 49 -15.16 25.18 -8.66
CA GLU A 49 -16.06 25.66 -7.61
C GLU A 49 -15.30 26.57 -6.64
N GLU A 50 -15.87 27.74 -6.35
CA GLU A 50 -15.26 28.71 -5.45
C GLU A 50 -15.06 28.10 -4.05
N GLY A 51 -13.86 28.26 -3.50
CA GLY A 51 -13.50 27.76 -2.17
C GLY A 51 -12.98 26.31 -2.13
N PHE A 52 -12.94 25.60 -3.26
CA PHE A 52 -12.43 24.22 -3.33
C PHE A 52 -11.16 24.10 -4.18
N LEU A 53 -10.18 23.32 -3.70
CA LEU A 53 -9.01 22.93 -4.50
C LEU A 53 -9.30 21.67 -5.32
N GLU A 54 -9.96 20.68 -4.71
CA GLU A 54 -10.39 19.42 -5.32
C GLU A 54 -11.87 19.21 -5.01
N HIS A 55 -12.66 18.75 -5.98
CA HIS A 55 -14.07 18.48 -5.82
C HIS A 55 -14.48 17.22 -6.63
N PRO A 56 -15.47 16.40 -6.17
CA PRO A 56 -15.80 15.15 -6.85
C PRO A 56 -16.28 15.30 -8.29
N ALA A 57 -16.85 16.46 -8.65
CA ALA A 57 -17.35 16.73 -10.00
C ALA A 57 -16.25 16.56 -11.06
N GLU A 58 -15.03 17.02 -10.78
CA GLU A 58 -13.87 16.92 -11.66
C GLU A 58 -13.44 15.47 -11.86
N ALA A 59 -13.49 14.63 -10.80
CA ALA A 59 -13.23 13.20 -10.91
C ALA A 59 -14.24 12.51 -11.84
N PHE A 60 -15.53 12.78 -11.62
CA PHE A 60 -16.61 12.17 -12.40
C PHE A 60 -16.62 12.65 -13.85
N ALA A 61 -16.28 13.91 -14.09
CA ALA A 61 -16.14 14.45 -15.43
C ALA A 61 -15.02 13.75 -16.20
N GLN A 62 -13.87 13.51 -15.56
CA GLN A 62 -12.75 12.79 -16.17
C GLN A 62 -13.11 11.36 -16.54
N TYR A 63 -13.68 10.58 -15.60
CA TYR A 63 -14.13 9.22 -15.91
C TYR A 63 -15.16 9.20 -17.05
N ARG A 64 -16.10 10.14 -17.07
CA ARG A 64 -17.09 10.27 -18.15
C ARG A 64 -16.43 10.57 -19.50
N SER A 65 -15.44 11.49 -19.56
CA SER A 65 -14.72 11.78 -20.81
C SER A 65 -13.92 10.60 -21.31
N ASP A 66 -13.47 9.73 -20.40
CA ASP A 66 -12.76 8.48 -20.72
C ASP A 66 -13.72 7.32 -21.06
N GLY A 67 -15.03 7.58 -21.12
CA GLY A 67 -16.06 6.58 -21.47
C GLY A 67 -16.48 5.67 -20.32
N VAL A 68 -16.17 6.01 -19.07
CA VAL A 68 -16.54 5.26 -17.87
C VAL A 68 -17.80 5.87 -17.23
N GLU A 69 -18.92 5.14 -17.31
CA GLU A 69 -20.23 5.64 -16.85
C GLU A 69 -20.53 5.36 -15.37
N ARG A 70 -19.87 4.37 -14.78
CA ARG A 70 -20.10 3.94 -13.39
C ARG A 70 -18.77 3.90 -12.66
N VAL A 71 -18.74 4.53 -11.49
CA VAL A 71 -17.58 4.58 -10.61
C VAL A 71 -17.98 4.11 -9.22
N MET A 72 -17.02 3.54 -8.49
CA MET A 72 -17.17 3.20 -7.07
C MET A 72 -16.40 4.24 -6.26
N CYS A 73 -17.09 4.89 -5.32
CA CYS A 73 -16.46 5.83 -4.40
C CYS A 73 -16.11 5.08 -3.12
N GLU A 74 -14.83 4.95 -2.85
CA GLU A 74 -14.31 4.36 -1.62
C GLU A 74 -13.78 5.47 -0.70
N GLU A 75 -13.93 5.27 0.61
CA GLU A 75 -13.33 6.20 1.56
C GLU A 75 -11.81 6.13 1.44
N LYS A 76 -11.17 7.29 1.24
CA LYS A 76 -9.71 7.39 1.31
C LYS A 76 -9.29 7.39 2.78
N HIS A 77 -9.22 6.20 3.37
CA HIS A 77 -8.75 6.02 4.74
C HIS A 77 -7.38 6.65 4.94
N MET A 78 -7.20 7.30 6.09
CA MET A 78 -5.97 8.04 6.39
C MET A 78 -5.06 7.21 7.30
N GLY A 79 -4.30 6.31 6.69
CA GLY A 79 -3.36 5.43 7.37
C GLY A 79 -2.03 5.35 6.63
N SER A 80 -1.52 4.14 6.46
CA SER A 80 -0.41 3.89 5.53
C SER A 80 -0.68 2.63 4.73
N ARG A 81 -0.51 2.74 3.41
CA ARG A 81 -0.71 1.61 2.50
C ARG A 81 0.18 0.42 2.88
N ALA A 82 -0.46 -0.71 3.07
CA ALA A 82 0.13 -1.97 3.48
C ALA A 82 -0.31 -3.06 2.49
N VAL A 83 0.67 -3.84 2.02
CA VAL A 83 0.38 -5.05 1.27
C VAL A 83 0.60 -6.24 2.20
N ALA A 84 -0.42 -7.10 2.32
CA ALA A 84 -0.39 -8.28 3.16
C ALA A 84 -0.46 -9.54 2.28
N LEU A 85 0.66 -10.24 2.16
CA LEU A 85 0.71 -11.60 1.64
C LEU A 85 0.38 -12.57 2.77
N ILE A 86 -0.64 -13.40 2.59
CA ILE A 86 -1.12 -14.36 3.58
C ILE A 86 -1.09 -15.74 2.93
N CYS A 87 -0.32 -16.68 3.46
CA CYS A 87 -0.38 -18.08 3.04
C CYS A 87 -1.29 -18.88 3.97
N LYS A 88 -1.79 -20.05 3.60
CA LYS A 88 -2.62 -20.89 4.48
C LYS A 88 -1.81 -21.44 5.66
N ASP A 89 -0.54 -21.74 5.40
CA ASP A 89 0.46 -22.18 6.37
C ASP A 89 1.89 -21.95 5.81
N ALA A 90 2.91 -22.40 6.54
CA ALA A 90 4.30 -22.31 6.09
C ALA A 90 4.59 -23.19 4.86
N ALA A 91 3.92 -24.33 4.72
CA ALA A 91 4.13 -25.22 3.57
C ALA A 91 3.62 -24.58 2.27
N ALA A 92 2.48 -23.88 2.31
CA ALA A 92 1.98 -23.07 1.21
C ALA A 92 2.97 -21.96 0.83
N ALA A 93 3.55 -21.27 1.82
CA ALA A 93 4.57 -20.24 1.56
C ALA A 93 5.81 -20.82 0.86
N THR A 94 6.34 -21.94 1.36
CA THR A 94 7.50 -22.61 0.75
C THR A 94 7.17 -23.12 -0.66
N ALA A 95 6.03 -23.79 -0.83
CA ALA A 95 5.63 -24.35 -2.12
C ALA A 95 5.41 -23.27 -3.20
N ARG A 96 4.83 -22.12 -2.81
CA ARG A 96 4.46 -21.07 -3.74
C ARG A 96 5.54 -20.01 -3.98
N PHE A 97 6.31 -19.66 -2.95
CA PHE A 97 7.26 -18.55 -2.97
C PHE A 97 8.71 -18.99 -2.73
N GLY A 98 8.96 -20.23 -2.29
CA GLY A 98 10.31 -20.75 -2.07
C GLY A 98 10.98 -20.29 -0.78
N THR A 99 10.21 -19.71 0.15
CA THR A 99 10.71 -19.22 1.43
C THR A 99 10.56 -20.24 2.55
N ASP A 100 11.59 -20.38 3.39
CA ASP A 100 11.51 -21.14 4.64
C ASP A 100 11.22 -20.19 5.81
N GLY A 101 10.12 -20.44 6.53
CA GLY A 101 9.83 -19.78 7.81
C GLY A 101 8.54 -18.96 7.84
N PRO A 102 8.46 -17.78 7.17
CA PRO A 102 7.33 -16.88 7.33
C PRO A 102 6.09 -17.44 6.63
N THR A 103 4.92 -17.16 7.20
CA THR A 103 3.64 -17.61 6.63
C THR A 103 2.96 -16.55 5.75
N GLY A 104 3.78 -15.60 5.25
CA GLY A 104 3.35 -14.42 4.54
C GLY A 104 4.30 -13.24 4.74
N ALA A 105 3.85 -12.03 4.36
CA ALA A 105 4.59 -10.79 4.58
C ALA A 105 3.64 -9.60 4.72
N LEU A 106 4.03 -8.61 5.52
CA LEU A 106 3.34 -7.33 5.62
C LEU A 106 4.33 -6.21 5.33
N TYR A 107 4.14 -5.49 4.22
CA TYR A 107 5.10 -4.50 3.76
C TYR A 107 4.47 -3.19 3.28
N THR A 108 5.27 -2.12 3.32
CA THR A 108 4.87 -0.78 2.89
C THR A 108 4.90 -0.64 1.37
N ARG A 109 4.39 0.49 0.86
CA ARG A 109 4.53 0.87 -0.57
C ARG A 109 5.97 0.91 -1.12
N THR A 110 6.99 0.85 -0.26
CA THR A 110 8.41 0.81 -0.67
C THR A 110 9.04 -0.56 -0.42
N GLY A 111 8.24 -1.59 -0.15
CA GLY A 111 8.69 -2.97 0.08
C GLY A 111 9.35 -3.22 1.43
N ARG A 112 9.40 -2.23 2.33
CA ARG A 112 9.97 -2.41 3.68
C ARG A 112 9.01 -3.19 4.56
N PRO A 113 9.49 -3.98 5.55
CA PRO A 113 8.64 -4.52 6.59
C PRO A 113 7.77 -3.41 7.19
N PHE A 114 6.46 -3.66 7.34
CA PHE A 114 5.56 -2.65 7.87
C PHE A 114 5.83 -2.39 9.36
N LEU A 115 6.08 -3.47 10.11
CA LEU A 115 6.41 -3.48 11.52
C LEU A 115 7.86 -3.91 11.70
N ASP A 116 8.53 -3.35 12.72
CA ASP A 116 9.92 -3.71 13.02
C ASP A 116 10.02 -5.09 13.69
N ASP A 117 8.99 -5.47 14.45
CA ASP A 117 8.90 -6.78 15.11
C ASP A 117 8.20 -7.81 14.22
N ARG A 118 8.93 -8.89 13.91
CA ARG A 118 8.43 -10.02 13.12
C ARG A 118 7.34 -10.81 13.84
N ALA A 119 7.39 -10.92 15.16
CA ALA A 119 6.36 -11.62 15.93
C ALA A 119 5.01 -10.91 15.80
N VAL A 120 5.00 -9.58 15.92
CA VAL A 120 3.78 -8.76 15.72
C VAL A 120 3.27 -8.87 14.27
N THR A 121 4.18 -8.94 13.29
CA THR A 121 3.79 -9.19 11.89
C THR A 121 3.06 -10.52 11.76
N GLU A 122 3.58 -11.60 12.33
CA GLU A 122 2.93 -12.92 12.31
C GLU A 122 1.60 -12.94 13.08
N GLU A 123 1.45 -12.17 14.16
CA GLU A 123 0.16 -12.02 14.85
C GLU A 123 -0.89 -11.37 13.94
N VAL A 124 -0.52 -10.33 13.19
CA VAL A 124 -1.41 -9.67 12.22
C VAL A 124 -1.78 -10.64 11.10
N LEU A 125 -0.80 -11.33 10.51
CA LEU A 125 -1.04 -12.33 9.48
C LEU A 125 -1.91 -13.48 9.99
N GLY A 126 -1.71 -13.94 11.23
CA GLY A 126 -2.53 -14.95 11.88
C GLY A 126 -4.00 -14.56 12.03
N ARG A 127 -4.27 -13.29 12.37
CA ARG A 127 -5.65 -12.75 12.42
C ARG A 127 -6.29 -12.69 11.04
N LEU A 128 -5.55 -12.19 10.04
CA LEU A 128 -6.05 -12.13 8.66
C LEU A 128 -6.32 -13.53 8.12
N ARG A 129 -5.40 -14.48 8.33
CA ARG A 129 -5.55 -15.88 7.93
C ARG A 129 -6.77 -16.53 8.57
N THR A 130 -7.00 -16.30 9.86
CA THR A 130 -8.22 -16.76 10.55
C THR A 130 -9.49 -16.21 9.88
N ALA A 131 -9.50 -14.93 9.51
CA ALA A 131 -10.63 -14.32 8.83
C ALA A 131 -10.85 -14.88 7.41
N VAL A 132 -9.78 -15.06 6.63
CA VAL A 132 -9.84 -15.67 5.28
C VAL A 132 -10.36 -17.10 5.37
N THR A 133 -9.90 -17.90 6.35
CA THR A 133 -10.41 -19.25 6.62
C THR A 133 -11.89 -19.24 7.01
N ALA A 134 -12.29 -18.37 7.95
CA ALA A 134 -13.66 -18.30 8.42
C ALA A 134 -14.65 -17.86 7.31
N ALA A 135 -14.16 -17.07 6.35
CA ALA A 135 -14.92 -16.66 5.17
C ALA A 135 -14.98 -17.73 4.06
N GLY A 136 -14.25 -18.85 4.17
CA GLY A 136 -14.23 -19.94 3.18
C GLY A 136 -13.52 -19.58 1.87
N LEU A 137 -12.67 -18.56 1.87
CA LEU A 137 -12.08 -18.00 0.65
C LEU A 137 -11.01 -18.91 0.01
N TRP A 138 -10.38 -19.78 0.80
CA TRP A 138 -9.43 -20.77 0.26
C TRP A 138 -10.12 -21.71 -0.72
N GLU A 139 -11.27 -22.24 -0.29
CA GLU A 139 -12.08 -23.17 -1.07
C GLU A 139 -12.83 -22.45 -2.20
N GLU A 140 -13.34 -21.24 -1.96
CA GLU A 140 -14.04 -20.45 -2.99
C GLU A 140 -13.13 -20.10 -4.18
N TRP A 141 -11.87 -19.74 -3.90
CA TRP A 141 -10.92 -19.32 -4.92
C TRP A 141 -9.93 -20.40 -5.36
N ASP A 142 -10.05 -21.63 -4.81
CA ASP A 142 -9.12 -22.74 -5.03
C ASP A 142 -7.66 -22.33 -4.85
N THR A 143 -7.34 -21.77 -3.67
CA THR A 143 -6.04 -21.19 -3.37
C THR A 143 -5.58 -21.43 -1.94
N ASP A 144 -4.27 -21.40 -1.74
CA ASP A 144 -3.59 -21.48 -0.44
C ASP A 144 -2.81 -20.20 -0.11
N TRP A 145 -2.99 -19.11 -0.87
CA TRP A 145 -2.43 -17.80 -0.57
C TRP A 145 -3.30 -16.66 -1.09
N VAL A 146 -3.26 -15.51 -0.41
CA VAL A 146 -3.98 -14.28 -0.76
C VAL A 146 -3.04 -13.09 -0.61
N LEU A 147 -3.10 -12.14 -1.54
CA LEU A 147 -2.37 -10.87 -1.47
C LEU A 147 -3.39 -9.73 -1.36
N LEU A 148 -3.41 -9.04 -0.23
CA LEU A 148 -4.30 -7.93 0.03
C LEU A 148 -3.57 -6.60 -0.11
N ASP A 149 -4.22 -5.65 -0.79
CA ASP A 149 -3.80 -4.26 -0.84
C ASP A 149 -4.74 -3.44 0.05
N ALA A 150 -4.21 -2.87 1.12
CA ALA A 150 -5.01 -2.29 2.19
C ALA A 150 -4.38 -1.00 2.75
N GLU A 151 -5.17 -0.29 3.55
CA GLU A 151 -4.68 0.82 4.36
C GLU A 151 -4.62 0.39 5.83
N LEU A 152 -3.44 0.47 6.46
CA LEU A 152 -3.29 0.16 7.88
C LEU A 152 -3.35 1.43 8.73
N MET A 153 -4.27 1.45 9.70
CA MET A 153 -4.54 2.58 10.59
C MET A 153 -4.05 2.31 12.02
N PRO A 154 -3.78 3.37 12.83
CA PRO A 154 -3.85 4.79 12.49
C PRO A 154 -2.58 5.31 11.79
N TRP A 155 -2.67 6.44 11.09
CA TRP A 155 -1.52 7.06 10.42
C TRP A 155 -0.34 7.34 11.36
N SER A 156 -0.63 7.71 12.62
CA SER A 156 0.37 8.00 13.64
C SER A 156 1.33 6.84 13.91
N LEU A 157 0.93 5.60 13.63
CA LEU A 157 1.76 4.40 13.76
C LEU A 157 3.04 4.49 12.91
N LYS A 158 2.96 5.05 11.70
CA LYS A 158 4.12 5.22 10.80
C LYS A 158 4.60 6.66 10.70
N ALA A 159 3.72 7.64 10.96
CA ALA A 159 4.02 9.06 10.78
C ALA A 159 4.41 9.80 12.07
N GLY A 160 4.63 9.11 13.19
CA GLY A 160 4.90 9.76 14.48
C GLY A 160 6.05 10.78 14.47
N GLY A 161 7.13 10.50 13.74
CA GLY A 161 8.24 11.46 13.56
C GLY A 161 7.81 12.72 12.81
N LEU A 162 7.11 12.56 11.69
CA LEU A 162 6.59 13.64 10.86
C LEU A 162 5.55 14.50 11.61
N LEU A 163 4.65 13.85 12.34
CA LEU A 163 3.65 14.52 13.18
C LEU A 163 4.31 15.41 14.22
N ARG A 164 5.34 14.92 14.92
CA ARG A 164 6.02 15.69 15.96
C ARG A 164 6.87 16.84 15.40
N SER A 165 7.64 16.57 14.34
CA SER A 165 8.64 17.54 13.87
C SER A 165 8.12 18.56 12.88
N GLN A 166 7.02 18.26 12.16
CA GLN A 166 6.46 19.14 11.14
C GLN A 166 5.06 19.63 11.54
N TYR A 167 4.10 18.72 11.68
CA TYR A 167 2.70 19.12 11.87
C TYR A 167 2.44 19.79 13.22
N ALA A 168 2.88 19.17 14.31
CA ALA A 168 2.68 19.70 15.66
C ALA A 168 3.45 21.01 15.87
N ALA A 169 4.66 21.11 15.29
CA ALA A 169 5.47 22.31 15.39
C ALA A 169 4.79 23.51 14.72
N VAL A 170 4.29 23.35 13.48
CA VAL A 170 3.56 24.41 12.77
C VAL A 170 2.27 24.78 13.50
N GLY A 171 1.51 23.78 13.97
CA GLY A 171 0.28 24.01 14.72
C GLY A 171 0.52 24.79 16.03
N ALA A 172 1.54 24.40 16.80
CA ALA A 172 1.89 25.07 18.05
C ALA A 172 2.36 26.51 17.83
N ALA A 173 3.23 26.75 16.84
CA ALA A 173 3.70 28.09 16.52
C ALA A 173 2.55 28.99 16.04
N SER A 174 1.66 28.47 15.19
CA SER A 174 0.51 29.23 14.68
C SER A 174 -0.47 29.57 15.80
N GLY A 175 -0.81 28.61 16.66
CA GLY A 175 -1.71 28.83 17.80
C GLY A 175 -1.14 29.77 18.89
N ALA A 176 0.17 30.00 18.91
CA ALA A 176 0.79 30.96 19.82
C ALA A 176 0.79 32.40 19.27
N VAL A 177 0.65 32.58 17.95
CA VAL A 177 0.87 33.88 17.27
C VAL A 177 -0.41 34.42 16.64
N PHE A 178 -1.29 33.55 16.15
CA PHE A 178 -2.60 33.93 15.62
C PHE A 178 -3.67 33.85 16.73
N PRO A 179 -4.64 34.78 16.74
CA PRO A 179 -5.73 34.81 17.72
C PRO A 179 -6.66 33.60 17.63
#